data_AF-A0A3N2MQC6-F1
#
_entry.id   AF-A0A3N2MQC6-F1
#
_cell.length_a   1.000
_cell.length_b   1.000
_cell.length_c   1.000
_cell.angle_alpha   90.00
_cell.angle_beta   90.00
_cell.angle_gamma   90.00
#
_symmetry.space_group_name_H-M   'P 1'
#
loop_
_entity.id
_entity.type
_entity.pdbx_description
1 polymer ?
#
loop_
_entity_poly.entity_id
_entity_poly.type
_entity_poly.pdbx_seq_one_letter_code
_entity_poly.pdbx_strand_id
1 'polypeptide(L)' 'MQTTDEIKEWQTQSVKHKVAGVLMMDGVSFRYDEENGITFTVPESYVEKLKYRLVTVFGCSVKPIINEINK' A
#
# COMPACT_ATOMS: atom_id res chain seq x y z
N MET A 1 -2.26 -24.33 1.35
CA MET A 1 -3.58 -23.67 1.44
C MET A 1 -3.59 -22.60 0.36
N GLN A 2 -4.43 -22.73 -0.66
CA GLN A 2 -4.65 -21.63 -1.61
C GLN A 2 -5.62 -20.67 -0.93
N THR A 3 -5.08 -19.66 -0.24
CA THR A 3 -5.85 -18.47 0.09
C THR A 3 -6.04 -17.73 -1.23
N THR A 4 -7.23 -17.80 -1.81
CA THR A 4 -7.67 -16.86 -2.84
C THR A 4 -7.65 -15.48 -2.19
N ASP A 5 -6.50 -14.84 -2.32
CA ASP A 5 -6.17 -13.55 -1.74
C ASP A 5 -6.94 -12.51 -2.56
N GLU A 6 -8.13 -12.17 -2.07
CA GLU A 6 -9.06 -11.27 -2.75
C GLU A 6 -8.39 -9.93 -3.04
N ILE A 7 -8.53 -9.47 -4.27
CA ILE A 7 -8.00 -8.18 -4.70
C ILE A 7 -8.94 -7.10 -4.14
N LYS A 8 -8.39 -6.25 -3.28
CA LYS A 8 -9.10 -5.16 -2.59
C LYS A 8 -8.52 -3.81 -2.97
N GLU A 9 -9.31 -2.75 -2.80
CA GLU A 9 -8.84 -1.37 -2.99
C GLU A 9 -8.35 -0.81 -1.64
N TRP A 10 -7.21 -0.13 -1.68
CA TRP A 10 -6.52 0.37 -0.50
C TRP A 10 -6.13 1.83 -0.68
N GLN A 11 -6.10 2.56 0.43
CA GLN A 11 -5.80 3.98 0.46
C GLN A 11 -4.87 4.36 1.60
N THR A 12 -3.99 5.33 1.34
CA THR A 12 -3.16 5.93 2.39
C THR A 12 -2.77 7.38 2.13
N GLN A 13 -2.82 8.19 3.19
CA GLN A 13 -2.20 9.51 3.26
C GLN A 13 -0.80 9.49 3.91
N SER A 14 -0.42 8.36 4.51
CA SER A 14 0.84 8.20 5.25
C SER A 14 2.01 8.00 4.29
N VAL A 15 3.12 8.71 4.52
CA VAL A 15 4.42 8.50 3.84
C VAL A 15 4.32 8.27 2.32
N LYS A 16 3.43 9.02 1.65
CA LYS A 16 3.01 8.82 0.24
C LYS A 16 4.17 8.62 -0.73
N HIS A 17 5.25 9.40 -0.60
CA HIS A 17 6.42 9.30 -1.46
C HIS A 17 7.11 7.93 -1.39
N LYS A 18 7.19 7.32 -0.21
CA LYS A 18 7.76 5.96 -0.04
C LYS A 18 6.80 4.90 -0.54
N VAL A 19 5.51 5.02 -0.22
CA VAL A 19 4.48 4.09 -0.71
C VAL A 19 4.49 4.07 -2.24
N ALA A 20 4.38 5.23 -2.88
CA ALA A 20 4.43 5.36 -4.33
C ALA A 20 5.74 4.80 -4.90
N GLY A 21 6.89 5.08 -4.28
CA GLY A 21 8.18 4.52 -4.69
C GLY A 21 8.20 2.99 -4.69
N VAL A 22 7.68 2.34 -3.65
CA VAL A 22 7.59 0.87 -3.59
C VAL A 22 6.63 0.32 -4.63
N LEU A 23 5.46 0.95 -4.81
CA LEU A 23 4.49 0.54 -5.82
C LEU A 23 5.07 0.65 -7.24
N MET A 24 5.82 1.72 -7.55
CA MET A 24 6.54 1.86 -8.81
C MET A 24 7.59 0.75 -9.01
N MET A 25 8.40 0.44 -7.99
CA MET A 25 9.42 -0.61 -8.08
C MET A 25 8.81 -2.01 -8.29
N ASP A 26 7.66 -2.27 -7.68
CA ASP A 26 6.97 -3.55 -7.77
C ASP A 26 6.06 -3.64 -9.03
N GLY A 27 5.96 -2.57 -9.83
CA GLY A 27 5.11 -2.53 -11.03
C GLY A 27 3.61 -2.51 -10.71
N VAL A 28 3.22 -2.03 -9.54
CA VAL A 28 1.82 -1.93 -9.10
C VAL A 28 1.25 -0.57 -9.50
N SER A 29 0.18 -0.59 -10.29
CA SER A 29 -0.56 0.62 -10.64
C SER A 29 -1.18 1.27 -9.41
N PHE A 30 -1.06 2.59 -9.32
CA PHE A 30 -1.67 3.39 -8.27
C PHE A 30 -2.13 4.73 -8.82
N ARG A 31 -3.06 5.37 -8.12
CA ARG A 31 -3.51 6.73 -8.36
C ARG A 31 -3.07 7.61 -7.19
N TYR A 32 -2.71 8.85 -7.52
CA TYR A 32 -2.57 9.91 -6.54
C TYR A 32 -3.71 10.92 -6.68
N ASP A 33 -4.23 11.37 -5.55
CA ASP A 33 -5.07 12.55 -5.42
C ASP A 33 -4.78 13.28 -4.09
N GLU A 34 -5.04 14.58 -4.05
CA GLU A 34 -4.66 15.42 -2.91
C GLU A 34 -5.44 15.05 -1.64
N GLU A 35 -6.74 14.77 -1.78
CA GLU A 35 -7.67 14.50 -0.68
C GLU A 35 -7.46 13.12 -0.07
N ASN A 36 -7.27 12.09 -0.91
CA ASN A 36 -7.24 10.69 -0.48
C ASN A 36 -5.82 10.11 -0.45
N GLY A 37 -4.86 10.71 -1.14
CA GLY A 37 -3.47 10.32 -1.11
C GLY A 37 -3.17 9.28 -2.18
N ILE A 38 -2.61 8.14 -1.80
CA ILE A 38 -2.29 7.04 -2.71
C ILE A 38 -3.37 5.96 -2.62
N THR A 39 -3.98 5.63 -3.75
CA THR A 39 -4.98 4.57 -3.89
C THR A 39 -4.47 3.49 -4.86
N PHE A 40 -4.61 2.22 -4.51
CA PHE A 40 -4.09 1.10 -5.28
C PHE A 40 -4.89 -0.18 -5.01
N THR A 41 -4.81 -1.15 -5.93
CA THR A 41 -5.62 -2.38 -5.87
C THR A 41 -4.73 -3.61 -5.85
N VAL A 42 -4.72 -4.33 -4.73
CA VAL A 42 -3.84 -5.47 -4.48
C VAL A 42 -4.44 -6.39 -3.40
N PRO A 43 -3.94 -7.62 -3.25
CA PRO A 43 -4.33 -8.48 -2.13
C PRO A 43 -3.84 -7.98 -0.77
N GLU A 44 -4.54 -8.37 0.29
CA GLU A 44 -4.19 -8.03 1.68
C GLU A 44 -2.77 -8.50 2.07
N SER A 45 -2.36 -9.68 1.61
CA SER A 45 -1.00 -10.18 1.88
C SER A 45 0.11 -9.29 1.30
N TYR A 46 -0.17 -8.62 0.17
CA TYR A 46 0.75 -7.63 -0.38
C TYR A 46 0.84 -6.41 0.54
N VAL A 47 -0.30 -5.92 1.06
CA VAL A 47 -0.34 -4.75 1.95
C VAL A 47 0.42 -5.00 3.26
N GLU A 48 0.29 -6.18 3.87
CA GLU A 48 1.06 -6.47 5.08
C GLU A 48 2.57 -6.55 4.80
N LYS A 49 2.98 -7.12 3.67
CA LYS A 49 4.38 -7.09 3.22
C LYS A 49 4.87 -5.67 2.92
N LEU A 50 4.03 -4.83 2.32
CA LEU A 50 4.32 -3.44 2.03
C LEU A 50 4.56 -2.66 3.32
N LYS A 51 3.66 -2.76 4.31
CA LYS A 51 3.82 -2.09 5.62
C LYS A 51 5.10 -2.54 6.31
N TYR A 52 5.43 -3.83 6.25
CA TYR A 52 6.69 -4.36 6.79
C TYR A 52 7.92 -3.76 6.09
N ARG A 53 7.99 -3.85 4.75
CA ARG A 53 9.10 -3.31 3.95
C ARG A 53 9.30 -1.82 4.17
N LEU A 54 8.21 -1.05 4.29
CA LEU A 54 8.28 0.39 4.51
C LEU A 54 9.02 0.74 5.81
N VAL A 55 8.83 -0.04 6.87
CA VAL A 55 9.54 0.15 8.15
C VAL A 55 10.97 -0.39 8.07
N THR A 56 11.16 -1.62 7.60
CA THR A 56 12.44 -2.33 7.72
C THR A 56 13.46 -1.97 6.63
N VAL A 57 13.01 -1.80 5.39
CA VAL A 57 13.87 -1.54 4.23
C VAL A 57 13.92 -0.05 3.92
N PHE A 58 12.76 0.63 3.98
CA PHE A 58 12.65 2.04 3.58
C PHE A 58 12.65 3.03 4.76
N GLY A 59 12.88 2.55 5.99
CA GLY A 59 13.14 3.40 7.16
C GLY A 59 11.99 4.33 7.53
N CYS A 60 10.74 3.89 7.41
CA CYS A 60 9.61 4.59 8.02
C CYS A 60 9.65 4.43 9.55
N SER A 61 9.72 5.54 10.29
CA SER A 61 9.76 5.53 11.76
C SER A 61 8.50 4.93 12.39
N VAL A 62 7.35 5.02 11.72
CA VAL A 62 6.07 4.48 12.16
C VAL A 62 5.46 3.60 11.07
N LYS A 63 4.73 2.54 11.48
CA LYS A 63 4.00 1.66 10.56
C LYS A 63 2.97 2.50 9.79
N PRO A 64 3.01 2.55 8.44
CA PRO A 64 2.08 3.36 7.65
C PRO A 64 0.63 2.91 7.84
N ILE A 65 -0.28 3.87 7.95
CA ILE A 65 -1.72 3.61 8.01
C ILE A 65 -2.21 3.41 6.57
N ILE A 66 -2.65 2.21 6.25
CA ILE A 66 -3.22 1.84 4.94
C ILE A 66 -4.56 1.17 5.24
N ASN A 67 -5.64 1.78 4.75
CA ASN A 67 -7.01 1.38 5.00
C ASN A 67 -7.60 0.75 3.75
N GLU A 68 -8.42 -0.30 3.93
CA GLU A 68 -9.25 -0.86 2.87
C GLU A 68 -10.38 0.13 2.55
N ILE A 69 -10.60 0.42 1.26
CA ILE A 69 -11.80 1.13 0.78
C ILE A 69 -12.77 0.07 0.29
N ASN A 70 -13.89 -0.10 0.98
CA ASN A 70 -15.00 -0.90 0.48
C ASN A 70 -15.87 -0.04 -0.45
N LYS A 71 -16.19 -0.58 -1.63
CA LYS A 71 -17.34 -0.13 -2.44
C LYS A 71 -18.57 -0.95 -2.09
#